data_AF-A0A2K3KGP3-F1
#
_entry.id   AF-A0A2K3KGP3-F1
#
_cell.length_a   1.000
_cell.length_b   1.000
_cell.length_c   1.000
_cell.angle_alpha   90.00
_cell.angle_beta   90.00
_cell.angle_gamma   90.00
#
_symmetry.space_group_name_H-M   'P 1'
#
loop_
_entity.id
_entity.type
_entity.pdbx_description
1 polymer ?
#
loop_
_entity_poly.entity_id
_entity_poly.type
_entity_poly.pdbx_seq_one_letter_code
_entity_poly.pdbx_strand_id
1 'polypeptide(L)'
;MNANTFDSDDSDSHTGDSFDEEGTSVSKPPPTVVLPAELAKELKDLTPADALNKLLSSHGASSSTAEDKEDLLEQEQFGHEIRFRREILNGDMLGLLERDSSIYYNIKALFHKLQNPMTNEAMFLLVTQAEAYLEQFVSQTQLLARTNELLTSQLSAQQHHFEQASSCNAEVTRIKAASSEALEQLVTCENNIAQWQSEIEALQEKIRQEG
;
A
#
# COMPACT_ATOMS: atom_id res chain seq x y z
N MET A 1 30.76 26.89 -14.36
CA MET A 1 30.58 27.52 -13.03
C MET A 1 29.10 27.47 -12.70
N ASN A 2 28.63 26.36 -12.12
CA ASN A 2 27.27 26.23 -11.63
C ASN A 2 27.37 25.75 -10.18
N ALA A 3 26.74 26.52 -9.28
CA ALA A 3 26.81 26.37 -7.84
C ALA A 3 25.96 25.19 -7.38
N ASN A 4 26.61 24.22 -6.75
CA ASN A 4 25.95 23.20 -5.95
C ASN A 4 25.74 23.78 -4.55
N THR A 5 24.51 24.14 -4.21
CA THR A 5 24.11 24.41 -2.83
C THR A 5 23.82 23.07 -2.17
N PHE A 6 24.82 22.55 -1.47
CA PHE A 6 24.73 21.39 -0.60
C PHE A 6 24.55 21.94 0.81
N ASP A 7 23.36 21.80 1.38
CA ASP A 7 23.07 22.23 2.75
C ASP A 7 23.33 21.03 3.67
N SER A 8 24.52 21.02 4.27
CA SER A 8 24.95 20.07 5.28
C SER A 8 24.71 20.70 6.65
N ASP A 9 23.65 20.28 7.33
CA ASP A 9 23.53 20.49 8.78
C ASP A 9 23.94 19.22 9.50
N ASP A 10 25.20 19.24 9.95
CA ASP A 10 25.82 18.25 10.79
C ASP A 10 25.87 18.82 12.21
N SER A 11 25.18 18.11 13.13
CA SER A 11 25.59 17.89 14.51
C SER A 11 26.20 19.04 15.33
N ASP A 12 25.38 19.74 16.13
CA ASP A 12 25.88 20.44 17.33
C ASP A 12 25.21 19.90 18.59
N SER A 13 25.90 18.93 19.20
CA SER A 13 25.72 18.52 20.58
C SER A 13 26.29 19.58 21.52
N HIS A 14 25.43 20.42 22.09
CA HIS A 14 25.75 21.28 23.21
C HIS A 14 24.82 20.97 24.39
N THR A 15 25.24 20.01 25.21
CA THR A 15 24.78 19.89 26.60
C THR A 15 25.25 21.12 27.36
N GLY A 16 24.35 22.09 27.50
CA GLY A 16 24.48 23.24 28.37
C GLY A 16 24.50 22.83 29.84
N ASP A 17 25.47 23.41 30.53
CA ASP A 17 25.79 23.27 31.94
C ASP A 17 24.75 23.92 32.87
N SER A 18 24.69 23.35 34.06
CA SER A 18 24.08 23.73 35.35
C SER A 18 23.10 24.91 35.42
N PHE A 19 21.93 24.64 36.02
CA PHE A 19 21.43 25.43 37.13
C PHE A 19 20.69 24.52 38.13
N ASP A 20 21.23 24.44 39.34
CA ASP A 20 20.54 23.91 40.51
C ASP A 20 19.33 24.82 40.81
N GLU A 21 18.13 24.26 40.76
CA GLU A 21 17.00 24.88 41.45
C GLU A 21 16.29 23.85 42.32
N GLU A 22 16.21 24.25 43.59
CA GLU A 22 15.71 23.55 44.74
C GLU A 22 14.20 23.25 44.61
N GLY A 23 13.90 22.18 43.87
CA GLY A 23 12.58 21.58 43.83
C GLY A 23 12.38 20.71 45.06
N THR A 24 11.81 21.30 46.12
CA THR A 24 11.24 20.60 47.28
C THR A 24 10.75 19.19 46.93
N SER A 25 11.42 18.18 47.49
CA SER A 25 10.95 16.80 47.44
C SER A 25 9.60 16.73 48.13
N VAL A 26 8.52 16.79 47.36
CA VAL A 26 7.21 16.38 47.85
C VAL A 26 7.33 14.87 48.05
N SER A 27 7.63 14.49 49.30
CA SER A 27 7.51 13.12 49.78
C SER A 27 6.12 12.64 49.38
N LYS A 28 6.04 11.82 48.32
CA LYS A 28 4.81 11.13 47.96
C LYS A 28 4.40 10.38 49.24
N PRO A 29 3.20 10.59 49.79
CA PRO A 29 2.81 9.87 51.00
C PRO A 29 3.01 8.38 50.72
N PRO A 30 3.55 7.62 51.69
CA PRO A 30 3.71 6.18 51.52
C PRO A 30 2.38 5.62 51.04
N PRO A 31 2.38 4.68 50.06
CA PRO A 31 1.14 4.13 49.55
C PRO A 31 0.33 3.61 50.74
N THR A 32 -0.79 4.28 51.02
CA THR A 32 -1.70 3.85 52.06
C THR A 32 -2.26 2.52 51.61
N VAL A 33 -1.72 1.43 52.14
CA VAL A 33 -2.25 0.08 51.91
C VAL A 33 -3.59 0.03 52.64
N VAL A 34 -4.66 0.38 51.92
CA VAL A 34 -6.02 0.28 52.42
C VAL A 34 -6.38 -1.20 52.41
N LEU A 35 -6.49 -1.78 53.61
CA LEU A 35 -7.01 -3.14 53.76
C LEU A 35 -8.47 -3.17 53.27
N PRO A 36 -8.88 -4.19 52.49
CA PRO A 36 -10.28 -4.41 52.16
C PRO A 36 -11.17 -4.35 53.41
N ALA A 37 -12.34 -3.73 53.28
CA ALA A 37 -13.21 -3.40 54.42
C ALA A 37 -13.64 -4.64 55.23
N GLU A 38 -13.68 -5.80 54.57
CA GLU A 38 -13.97 -7.11 55.14
C GLU A 38 -12.82 -7.60 56.04
N LEU A 39 -11.58 -7.53 55.54
CA LEU A 39 -10.38 -7.91 56.31
C LEU A 39 -10.15 -6.94 57.49
N ALA A 40 -10.39 -5.65 57.30
CA ALA A 40 -10.25 -4.66 58.37
C ALA A 40 -11.24 -4.88 59.54
N LYS A 41 -12.45 -5.38 59.25
CA LYS A 41 -13.43 -5.75 60.28
C LYS A 41 -13.02 -7.02 61.02
N GLU A 42 -12.53 -8.03 60.30
CA GLU A 42 -12.11 -9.31 60.88
C GLU A 42 -10.82 -9.22 61.70
N LEU A 43 -9.94 -8.26 61.40
CA LEU A 43 -8.70 -8.02 62.15
C LEU A 43 -8.92 -7.21 63.44
N LYS A 44 -10.08 -6.56 63.59
CA LYS A 44 -10.38 -5.66 64.72
C LYS A 44 -10.56 -6.39 66.05
N ASP A 45 -11.02 -7.64 66.00
CA ASP A 45 -11.34 -8.44 67.19
C ASP A 45 -10.26 -9.50 67.50
N LEU A 46 -9.12 -9.47 66.78
CA LEU A 46 -8.03 -10.42 66.93
C LEU A 46 -6.88 -9.87 67.77
N THR A 47 -6.12 -10.77 68.39
CA THR A 47 -4.86 -10.38 69.02
C THR A 47 -3.84 -9.98 67.94
N PRO A 48 -2.86 -9.12 68.25
CA PRO A 48 -1.87 -8.66 67.26
C PRO A 48 -1.13 -9.80 66.55
N ALA A 49 -0.88 -10.92 67.25
CA ALA A 49 -0.22 -12.10 66.68
C ALA A 49 -1.15 -12.85 65.70
N ASP A 50 -2.43 -12.99 66.05
CA ASP A 50 -3.42 -13.67 65.20
C ASP A 50 -3.77 -12.82 63.97
N ALA A 51 -3.83 -11.50 64.12
CA ALA A 51 -4.02 -10.55 63.04
C ALA A 51 -2.87 -10.64 62.01
N LEU A 52 -1.61 -10.72 62.48
CA LEU A 52 -0.45 -10.89 61.61
C LEU A 52 -0.48 -12.25 60.89
N ASN A 53 -0.75 -13.35 61.60
CA ASN A 53 -0.86 -14.67 60.97
C ASN A 53 -1.97 -14.73 59.91
N LYS A 54 -3.10 -14.06 60.16
CA LYS A 54 -4.21 -13.99 59.21
C LYS A 54 -3.87 -13.15 57.98
N LEU A 55 -3.18 -12.02 58.17
CA LEU A 55 -2.67 -11.21 57.06
C LEU A 55 -1.67 -12.00 56.20
N LEU A 56 -0.71 -12.67 56.82
CA LEU A 56 0.27 -13.51 56.12
C LEU A 56 -0.40 -14.67 55.37
N SER A 57 -1.40 -15.30 55.98
CA SER A 57 -2.18 -16.38 55.34
C SER A 57 -3.02 -15.88 54.16
N SER A 58 -3.60 -14.67 54.26
CA SER A 58 -4.36 -14.06 53.16
C SER A 58 -3.49 -13.62 51.98
N HIS A 59 -2.25 -13.21 52.27
CA HIS A 59 -1.29 -12.79 51.25
C HIS A 59 -0.76 -13.98 50.41
N GLY A 60 -0.75 -15.19 50.98
CA GLY A 60 -0.44 -16.43 50.26
C GLY A 60 -1.58 -17.00 49.42
N ALA A 61 -2.84 -16.61 49.67
CA ALA A 61 -4.02 -17.14 48.97
C ALA A 61 -4.49 -16.30 47.77
N SER A 62 -4.03 -15.04 47.66
CA SER A 62 -4.61 -14.04 46.75
C SER A 62 -3.68 -13.60 45.62
N SER A 63 -2.39 -13.93 45.66
CA SER A 63 -1.52 -13.77 44.50
C SER A 63 -1.58 -15.05 43.68
N SER A 64 -2.06 -14.99 42.43
CA SER A 64 -1.57 -15.98 41.46
C SER A 64 -0.04 -15.94 41.57
N THR A 65 0.57 -17.07 41.79
CA THR A 65 2.02 -17.09 41.98
C THR A 65 2.67 -16.57 40.70
N ALA A 66 3.89 -16.01 40.80
CA ALA A 66 4.61 -15.57 39.61
C ALA A 66 4.78 -16.74 38.62
N GLU A 67 4.92 -17.96 39.15
CA GLU A 67 4.99 -19.24 38.43
C GLU A 67 3.70 -19.50 37.61
N ASP A 68 2.51 -19.33 38.19
CA ASP A 68 1.24 -19.48 37.45
C ASP A 68 1.12 -18.52 36.25
N LYS A 69 1.75 -17.35 36.31
CA LYS A 69 1.75 -16.37 35.21
C LYS A 69 2.79 -16.71 34.15
N GLU A 70 3.93 -17.25 34.54
CA GLU A 70 4.99 -17.70 33.63
C GLU A 70 4.50 -18.90 32.81
N ASP A 71 3.85 -19.87 33.45
CA ASP A 71 3.24 -21.03 32.79
C ASP A 71 2.21 -20.65 31.72
N LEU A 72 1.38 -19.63 32.01
CA LEU A 72 0.38 -19.12 31.05
C LEU A 72 1.03 -18.48 29.83
N LEU A 73 2.12 -17.74 30.01
CA LEU A 73 2.86 -17.11 28.92
C LEU A 73 3.57 -18.15 28.05
N GLU A 74 4.16 -19.18 28.67
CA GLU A 74 4.76 -20.30 27.94
C GLU A 74 3.70 -21.07 27.12
N GLN A 75 2.53 -21.30 27.70
CA GLN A 75 1.42 -21.96 27.01
C GLN A 75 0.90 -21.13 25.82
N GLU A 76 0.75 -19.81 25.99
CA GLU A 76 0.36 -18.90 24.90
C GLU A 76 1.41 -18.92 23.79
N GLN A 77 2.68 -18.84 24.15
CA GLN A 77 3.81 -18.88 23.24
C GLN A 77 3.83 -20.19 22.42
N PHE A 78 3.65 -21.34 23.09
CA PHE A 78 3.55 -22.64 22.42
C PHE A 78 2.35 -22.68 21.47
N GLY A 79 1.21 -22.11 21.87
CA GLY A 79 0.03 -21.99 21.01
C GLY A 79 0.31 -21.21 19.72
N HIS A 80 1.04 -20.10 19.82
CA HIS A 80 1.48 -19.33 18.65
C HIS A 80 2.44 -20.12 17.75
N GLU A 81 3.34 -20.90 18.34
CA GLU A 81 4.30 -21.70 17.59
C GLU A 81 3.61 -22.82 16.78
N ILE A 82 2.66 -23.53 17.41
CA ILE A 82 1.85 -24.55 16.74
C ILE A 82 1.06 -23.93 15.58
N ARG A 83 0.51 -22.73 15.79
CA ARG A 83 -0.18 -22.00 14.74
C ARG A 83 0.75 -21.66 13.57
N PHE A 84 1.94 -21.13 13.85
CA PHE A 84 2.95 -20.83 12.83
C PHE A 84 3.32 -22.06 12.00
N ARG A 85 3.65 -23.19 12.65
CA ARG A 85 3.97 -24.44 11.95
C ARG A 85 2.82 -24.92 11.08
N ARG A 86 1.58 -24.82 11.56
CA ARG A 86 0.39 -25.28 10.82
C ARG A 86 0.06 -24.38 9.62
N GLU A 87 -0.03 -23.08 9.85
CA GLU A 87 -0.55 -22.13 8.85
C GLU A 87 0.54 -21.70 7.86
N ILE A 88 1.78 -21.51 8.32
CA ILE A 88 2.85 -20.90 7.53
C ILE A 88 3.78 -21.94 6.92
N LEU A 89 4.26 -22.90 7.72
CA LEU A 89 5.22 -23.89 7.24
C LEU A 89 4.56 -25.06 6.50
N ASN A 90 3.45 -25.56 7.02
CA ASN A 90 2.75 -26.72 6.45
C ASN A 90 1.51 -26.34 5.64
N GLY A 91 1.08 -25.08 5.71
CA GLY A 91 -0.12 -24.57 5.04
C GLY A 91 0.18 -23.97 3.66
N ASP A 92 -0.87 -23.72 2.89
CA ASP A 92 -0.78 -23.00 1.61
C ASP A 92 -0.83 -21.48 1.83
N MET A 93 0.24 -20.98 2.46
CA MET A 93 0.30 -19.58 2.87
C MET A 93 0.38 -18.61 1.69
N LEU A 94 1.09 -19.00 0.62
CA LEU A 94 1.22 -18.20 -0.60
C LEU A 94 -0.12 -18.11 -1.35
N GLY A 95 -0.81 -19.25 -1.54
CA GLY A 95 -2.12 -19.26 -2.20
C GLY A 95 -3.20 -18.48 -1.45
N LEU A 96 -3.09 -18.34 -0.12
CA LEU A 96 -3.95 -17.46 0.66
C LEU A 96 -3.67 -15.97 0.38
N LEU A 97 -2.39 -15.57 0.32
CA LEU A 97 -2.00 -14.18 0.05
C LEU A 97 -2.28 -13.74 -1.38
N GLU A 98 -2.23 -14.66 -2.34
CA GLU A 98 -2.64 -14.40 -3.72
C GLU A 98 -4.13 -14.05 -3.80
N ARG A 99 -4.97 -14.70 -3.00
CA ARG A 99 -6.42 -14.42 -2.97
C ARG A 99 -6.74 -13.14 -2.20
N ASP A 100 -6.12 -12.96 -1.04
CA ASP A 100 -6.33 -11.80 -0.19
C ASP A 100 -5.03 -11.41 0.53
N SER A 101 -4.37 -10.39 0.01
CA SER A 101 -3.12 -9.88 0.58
C SER A 101 -3.30 -9.18 1.93
N SER A 102 -4.53 -8.81 2.33
CA SER A 102 -4.78 -8.18 3.63
C SER A 102 -4.55 -9.15 4.80
N ILE A 103 -4.63 -10.45 4.55
CA ILE A 103 -4.34 -11.51 5.50
C ILE A 103 -2.91 -11.38 6.05
N TYR A 104 -1.98 -10.83 5.25
CA TYR A 104 -0.60 -10.58 5.65
C TYR A 104 -0.49 -9.80 6.96
N TYR A 105 -1.35 -8.81 7.21
CA TYR A 105 -1.27 -8.01 8.44
C TYR A 105 -1.57 -8.83 9.71
N ASN A 106 -2.52 -9.76 9.63
CA ASN A 106 -2.83 -10.66 10.74
C ASN A 106 -1.68 -11.62 11.03
N ILE A 107 -0.96 -12.02 9.98
CA ILE A 107 0.18 -12.95 10.07
C ILE A 107 1.42 -12.22 10.55
N LYS A 108 1.64 -10.99 10.09
CA LYS A 108 2.67 -10.10 10.62
C LYS A 108 2.49 -9.90 12.12
N ALA A 109 1.24 -9.70 12.59
CA ALA A 109 0.96 -9.65 14.03
C ALA A 109 1.32 -10.95 14.77
N LEU A 110 1.09 -12.13 14.17
CA LEU A 110 1.55 -13.41 14.74
C LEU A 110 3.08 -13.48 14.81
N PHE A 111 3.79 -13.02 13.79
CA PHE A 111 5.26 -12.98 13.80
C PHE A 111 5.81 -12.08 14.90
N HIS A 112 5.21 -10.91 15.12
CA HIS A 112 5.60 -10.01 16.21
C HIS A 112 5.40 -10.66 17.58
N LYS A 113 4.32 -11.46 17.75
CA LYS A 113 4.09 -12.21 18.99
C LYS A 113 5.10 -13.34 19.19
N LEU A 114 5.59 -13.94 18.10
CA LEU A 114 6.60 -15.02 18.11
C LEU A 114 8.04 -14.51 18.16
N GLN A 115 8.30 -13.22 17.96
CA GLN A 115 9.64 -12.65 18.02
C GLN A 115 9.92 -12.09 19.41
N ASN A 116 9.92 -12.97 20.42
CA ASN A 116 10.13 -12.60 21.82
C ASN A 116 11.21 -13.46 22.50
N PRO A 117 11.71 -13.06 23.70
CA PRO A 117 12.75 -13.81 24.41
C PRO A 117 12.37 -15.24 24.84
N MET A 118 11.07 -15.55 24.96
CA MET A 118 10.58 -16.91 25.27
C MET A 118 10.64 -17.84 24.05
N THR A 119 10.95 -17.31 22.87
CA THR A 119 11.04 -18.08 21.63
C THR A 119 12.44 -18.63 21.47
N ASN A 120 12.53 -19.95 21.25
CA ASN A 120 13.81 -20.57 20.91
C ASN A 120 14.40 -19.92 19.65
N GLU A 121 15.71 -19.65 19.66
CA GLU A 121 16.49 -19.07 18.56
C GLU A 121 16.17 -19.69 17.18
N ALA A 122 16.03 -21.02 17.09
CA ALA A 122 15.71 -21.68 15.83
C ALA A 122 14.32 -21.28 15.30
N MET A 123 13.33 -21.14 16.18
CA MET A 123 11.99 -20.69 15.82
C MET A 123 12.00 -19.20 15.48
N PHE A 124 12.73 -18.38 16.23
CA PHE A 124 12.89 -16.96 15.95
C PHE A 124 13.44 -16.73 14.52
N LEU A 125 14.52 -17.43 14.17
CA LEU A 125 15.12 -17.35 12.83
C LEU A 125 14.15 -17.77 11.72
N LEU A 126 13.39 -18.84 11.93
CA LEU A 126 12.37 -19.30 10.96
C LEU A 126 11.26 -18.27 10.79
N VAL A 127 10.79 -17.64 11.88
CA VAL A 127 9.77 -16.61 11.84
C VAL A 127 10.28 -15.37 11.11
N THR A 128 11.49 -14.90 11.41
CA THR A 128 12.11 -13.76 10.71
C THR A 128 12.30 -14.05 9.23
N GLN A 129 12.74 -15.25 8.87
CA GLN A 129 12.89 -15.64 7.48
C GLN A 129 11.54 -15.72 6.76
N ALA A 130 10.53 -16.34 7.38
CA ALA A 130 9.19 -16.41 6.83
C ALA A 130 8.58 -15.02 6.63
N GLU A 131 8.76 -14.11 7.60
CA GLU A 131 8.31 -12.71 7.48
C GLU A 131 8.92 -12.02 6.26
N ALA A 132 10.24 -12.10 6.09
CA ALA A 132 10.93 -11.49 4.95
C ALA A 132 10.43 -12.04 3.61
N TYR A 133 10.26 -13.37 3.49
CA TYR A 133 9.76 -13.98 2.26
C TYR A 133 8.32 -13.59 1.94
N LEU A 134 7.43 -13.59 2.95
CA LEU A 134 6.04 -13.22 2.75
C LEU A 134 5.89 -11.72 2.44
N GLU A 135 6.68 -10.86 3.07
CA GLU A 135 6.69 -9.43 2.76
C GLU A 135 7.09 -9.17 1.32
N GLN A 136 8.17 -9.83 0.88
CA GLN A 136 8.63 -9.75 -0.50
C GLN A 136 7.57 -10.28 -1.48
N PHE A 137 6.94 -11.42 -1.17
CA PHE A 137 5.90 -12.00 -2.00
C PHE A 137 4.72 -11.04 -2.19
N VAL A 138 4.18 -10.49 -1.11
CA VAL A 138 3.06 -9.52 -1.17
C VAL A 138 3.44 -8.29 -1.99
N SER A 139 4.63 -7.74 -1.76
CA SER A 139 5.13 -6.58 -2.51
C SER A 139 5.25 -6.87 -4.01
N GLN A 140 5.80 -8.02 -4.38
CA GLN A 140 5.96 -8.42 -5.78
C GLN A 140 4.61 -8.68 -6.46
N THR A 141 3.67 -9.34 -5.79
CA THR A 141 2.34 -9.59 -6.33
C THR A 141 1.58 -8.29 -6.60
N GLN A 142 1.67 -7.32 -5.70
CA GLN A 142 1.07 -5.99 -5.89
C GLN A 142 1.73 -5.23 -7.05
N LEU A 143 3.06 -5.29 -7.15
CA LEU A 143 3.78 -4.68 -8.26
C LEU A 143 3.36 -5.29 -9.61
N LEU A 144 3.30 -6.62 -9.69
CA LEU A 144 2.87 -7.35 -10.88
C LEU A 144 1.46 -6.94 -11.30
N ALA A 145 0.52 -6.86 -10.36
CA ALA A 145 -0.85 -6.42 -10.64
C ALA A 145 -0.88 -5.02 -11.26
N ARG A 146 -0.18 -4.05 -10.67
CA ARG A 146 -0.08 -2.67 -11.20
C ARG A 146 0.55 -2.62 -12.58
N THR A 147 1.63 -3.38 -12.80
CA THR A 147 2.29 -3.43 -14.12
C THR A 147 1.37 -4.03 -15.18
N ASN A 148 0.60 -5.06 -14.82
CA ASN A 148 -0.33 -5.70 -15.75
C ASN A 148 -1.50 -4.78 -16.11
N GLU A 149 -2.04 -4.03 -15.15
CA GLU A 149 -3.05 -2.99 -15.38
C GLU A 149 -2.53 -1.89 -16.31
N LEU A 150 -1.29 -1.42 -16.06
CA LEU A 150 -0.64 -0.42 -16.91
C LEU A 150 -0.45 -0.92 -18.34
N LEU A 151 0.04 -2.15 -18.49
CA LEU A 151 0.23 -2.77 -19.80
C LEU A 151 -1.09 -2.90 -20.57
N THR A 152 -2.15 -3.33 -19.87
CA THR A 152 -3.49 -3.47 -20.46
C THR A 152 -4.03 -2.12 -20.93
N SER A 153 -3.89 -1.07 -20.10
CA SER A 153 -4.25 0.30 -20.44
C SER A 153 -3.48 0.80 -21.68
N GLN A 154 -2.16 0.61 -21.69
CA GLN A 154 -1.32 1.01 -22.82
C GLN A 154 -1.70 0.29 -24.12
N LEU A 155 -1.98 -1.01 -24.05
CA LEU A 155 -2.40 -1.80 -25.21
C LEU A 155 -3.75 -1.29 -25.76
N SER A 156 -4.70 -0.98 -24.89
CA SER A 156 -6.00 -0.40 -25.30
C SER A 156 -5.85 0.96 -25.96
N ALA A 157 -4.97 1.83 -25.43
CA ALA A 157 -4.70 3.13 -26.01
C ALA A 157 -4.07 2.98 -27.40
N GLN A 158 -3.09 2.08 -27.54
CA GLN A 158 -2.45 1.80 -28.83
C GLN A 158 -3.45 1.28 -29.87
N GLN A 159 -4.34 0.38 -29.47
CA GLN A 159 -5.41 -0.13 -30.33
C GLN A 159 -6.32 1.00 -30.83
N HIS A 160 -6.74 1.90 -29.92
CA HIS A 160 -7.55 3.07 -30.28
C HIS A 160 -6.82 3.99 -31.27
N HIS A 161 -5.53 4.27 -31.06
CA HIS A 161 -4.75 5.07 -32.00
C HIS A 161 -4.65 4.43 -33.38
N PHE A 162 -4.52 3.10 -33.46
CA PHE A 162 -4.47 2.39 -34.72
C PHE A 162 -5.82 2.46 -35.47
N GLU A 163 -6.93 2.26 -34.76
CA GLU A 163 -8.26 2.39 -35.34
C GLU A 163 -8.52 3.81 -35.85
N GLN A 164 -8.12 4.83 -35.10
CA GLN A 164 -8.22 6.22 -35.51
C GLN A 164 -7.39 6.51 -36.77
N ALA A 165 -6.15 6.03 -36.82
CA ALA A 165 -5.30 6.18 -38.00
C ALA A 165 -5.89 5.48 -39.23
N SER A 166 -6.45 4.28 -39.05
CA SER A 166 -7.13 3.54 -40.11
C SER A 166 -8.35 4.30 -40.66
N SER A 167 -9.18 4.85 -39.77
CA SER A 167 -10.33 5.68 -40.15
C SER A 167 -9.90 6.94 -40.91
N CYS A 168 -8.84 7.62 -40.45
CA CYS A 168 -8.29 8.78 -41.14
C CYS A 168 -7.76 8.41 -42.54
N ASN A 169 -7.09 7.28 -42.68
CA ASN A 169 -6.61 6.82 -43.97
C ASN A 169 -7.75 6.48 -44.95
N ALA A 170 -8.85 5.94 -44.44
CA ALA A 170 -10.07 5.72 -45.23
C ALA A 170 -10.69 7.05 -45.70
N GLU A 171 -10.74 8.05 -44.82
CA GLU A 171 -11.19 9.43 -45.12
C GLU A 171 -10.34 10.10 -46.19
N VAL A 172 -9.02 9.91 -46.16
CA VAL A 172 -8.12 10.42 -47.20
C VAL A 172 -8.38 9.75 -48.55
N THR A 173 -8.67 8.44 -48.56
CA THR A 173 -8.86 7.64 -49.79
C THR A 173 -10.12 8.05 -50.57
N ARG A 174 -11.31 7.91 -49.97
CA ARG A 174 -12.02 9.13 -49.62
C ARG A 174 -12.03 10.36 -50.54
N ILE A 175 -11.54 11.43 -49.91
CA ILE A 175 -11.36 12.76 -50.47
C ILE A 175 -10.55 12.69 -51.77
N LYS A 176 -9.54 11.82 -51.87
CA LYS A 176 -8.74 11.66 -53.09
C LYS A 176 -9.58 11.20 -54.29
N ALA A 177 -10.48 10.23 -54.09
CA ALA A 177 -11.39 9.77 -55.13
C ALA A 177 -12.34 10.90 -55.56
N ALA A 178 -12.98 11.57 -54.60
CA ALA A 178 -13.87 12.70 -54.88
C ALA A 178 -13.16 13.86 -55.59
N SER A 179 -11.91 14.16 -55.21
CA SER A 179 -11.11 15.19 -55.87
C SER A 179 -10.74 14.81 -57.29
N SER A 180 -10.50 13.53 -57.57
CA SER A 180 -10.18 13.05 -58.91
C SER A 180 -11.41 13.13 -59.83
N GLU A 181 -12.58 12.77 -59.32
CA GLU A 181 -13.86 12.92 -60.02
C GLU A 181 -14.18 14.40 -60.32
N ALA A 182 -13.99 15.28 -59.34
CA ALA A 182 -14.20 16.73 -59.55
C ALA A 182 -13.25 17.30 -60.61
N LEU A 183 -12.00 16.83 -60.67
CA LEU A 183 -11.04 17.25 -61.68
C LEU A 183 -11.48 16.80 -63.09
N GLU A 184 -12.00 15.57 -63.23
CA GLU A 184 -12.53 15.07 -64.49
C GLU A 184 -13.75 15.88 -64.98
N GLN A 185 -14.62 16.28 -64.05
CA GLN A 185 -15.76 17.17 -64.36
C GLN A 185 -15.28 18.55 -64.82
N LEU A 186 -14.23 19.10 -64.21
CA LEU A 186 -13.65 20.39 -64.63
C LEU A 186 -13.05 20.32 -66.03
N VAL A 187 -12.28 19.27 -66.34
CA VAL A 187 -11.72 19.05 -67.69
C VAL A 187 -12.85 18.94 -68.72
N THR A 188 -13.94 18.25 -68.38
CA THR A 188 -15.12 18.16 -69.24
C THR A 188 -15.75 19.53 -69.49
N CYS A 189 -15.88 20.35 -68.44
CA CYS A 189 -16.39 21.71 -68.54
C CYS A 189 -15.49 22.59 -69.42
N GLU A 190 -14.17 22.51 -69.24
CA GLU A 190 -13.18 23.26 -70.03
C GLU A 190 -13.26 22.91 -71.52
N ASN A 191 -13.39 21.62 -71.86
CA ASN A 191 -13.59 21.17 -73.23
C ASN A 191 -14.88 21.74 -73.85
N ASN A 192 -15.98 21.74 -73.09
CA ASN A 192 -17.25 22.31 -73.56
C ASN A 192 -17.13 23.83 -73.80
N ILE A 193 -16.44 24.55 -72.91
CA ILE A 193 -16.18 25.99 -73.08
C ILE A 193 -15.40 26.24 -74.37
N ALA A 194 -14.33 25.48 -74.62
CA ALA A 194 -13.52 25.60 -75.83
C ALA A 194 -14.35 25.31 -77.10
N GLN A 195 -15.22 24.31 -77.06
CA GLN A 195 -16.14 24.01 -78.15
C GLN A 195 -17.09 25.19 -78.42
N TRP A 196 -17.75 25.70 -77.39
CA TRP A 196 -18.67 26.85 -77.54
C TRP A 196 -17.96 28.10 -78.07
N GLN A 197 -16.72 28.35 -77.66
CA GLN A 197 -15.92 29.46 -78.20
C GLN A 197 -15.70 29.30 -79.72
N SER A 198 -15.34 28.11 -80.18
CA SER A 198 -15.15 27.83 -81.61
C SER A 198 -16.45 27.97 -82.41
N GLU A 199 -17.57 27.50 -81.86
CA GLU A 199 -18.89 27.66 -82.49
C GLU A 199 -19.29 29.14 -82.62
N ILE A 200 -19.01 29.95 -81.59
CA ILE A 200 -19.26 31.40 -81.62
C ILE A 200 -18.41 32.08 -82.71
N GLU A 201 -17.11 31.77 -82.79
CA GLU A 201 -16.22 32.32 -83.83
C GLU A 201 -16.70 31.96 -85.24
N ALA A 202 -17.10 30.70 -85.46
CA ALA A 202 -17.63 30.24 -86.74
C ALA A 202 -18.92 30.96 -87.13
N LEU A 203 -19.83 31.19 -86.16
CA LEU A 203 -21.07 31.94 -86.39
C LEU A 203 -20.78 33.41 -86.71
N GLN A 204 -19.85 34.05 -86.00
CA GLN A 204 -19.44 35.43 -86.28
C GLN A 204 -18.84 35.59 -87.68
N GLU A 205 -18.01 34.63 -88.11
CA GLU A 205 -17.43 34.63 -89.45
C GLU A 205 -18.51 34.49 -90.54
N LYS A 206 -19.49 33.60 -90.33
CA LYS A 206 -20.60 33.44 -91.27
C LYS A 206 -21.43 34.72 -91.42
N ILE A 207 -21.73 35.39 -90.31
CA ILE A 207 -22.44 36.68 -90.34
C ILE A 207 -21.65 37.73 -91.15
N ARG A 208 -20.32 37.75 -91.00
CA ARG A 208 -19.45 38.68 -91.74
C ARG A 208 -19.43 38.42 -93.26
N GLN A 209 -19.64 37.19 -93.70
CA GLN A 209 -19.67 36.82 -95.12
C GLN A 209 -21.03 37.07 -95.77
N GLU A 210 -22.11 37.12 -94.98
CA GLU A 210 -23.49 37.31 -95.45
C GLU A 210 -23.96 38.78 -95.45
N GLY A 211 -23.24 39.68 -94.76
CA GLY A 211 -23.52 41.13 -94.72
C GLY A 211 -22.63 41.95 -95.64
#